data_AF-A0A662BG94-F1
#
_entry.id   AF-A0A662BG94-F1
#
_cell.length_a   1.000
_cell.length_b   1.000
_cell.length_c   1.000
_cell.angle_alpha   90.00
_cell.angle_beta   90.00
_cell.angle_gamma   90.00
#
_symmetry.space_group_name_H-M   'P 1'
#
loop_
_entity.id
_entity.type
_entity.pdbx_description
1 polymer ?
#
loop_
_entity_poly.entity_id
_entity_poly.type
_entity_poly.pdbx_seq_one_letter_code
_entity_poly.pdbx_strand_id
1 'polypeptide(L)'
;EAYHILVELLQNISEYAIEKDGTREGIFLIRKDGNDFIISAGNFVEENHIDLLKSQIQLLNSLDKKELKKRYFKALRGEENNKEGGALIELIEIARRTKKPIQYSFEEPKPNMFFFTISVTV
;
A
#
# COMPACT_ATOMS: atom_id res chain seq x y z
N GLU A 1 11.80 -7.58 9.12
CA GLU A 1 10.91 -6.48 8.67
C GLU A 1 10.47 -6.66 7.23
N ALA A 2 11.41 -6.88 6.30
CA ALA A 2 11.12 -7.11 4.87
C ALA A 2 10.09 -8.22 4.58
N TYR A 3 10.13 -9.35 5.32
CA TYR A 3 9.16 -10.44 5.18
C TYR A 3 7.71 -10.00 5.36
N HIS A 4 7.41 -9.18 6.37
CA HIS A 4 6.04 -8.73 6.61
C HIS A 4 5.57 -7.83 5.47
N ILE A 5 6.37 -6.84 5.08
CA ILE A 5 6.03 -5.94 3.96
C ILE A 5 5.81 -6.73 2.67
N LEU A 6 6.62 -7.77 2.41
CA LEU A 6 6.42 -8.66 1.27
C LEU A 6 5.06 -9.34 1.30
N VAL A 7 4.67 -9.92 2.44
CA VAL A 7 3.39 -10.61 2.59
C VAL A 7 2.22 -9.63 2.41
N GLU A 8 2.26 -8.45 3.04
CA GLU A 8 1.21 -7.43 2.91
C GLU A 8 1.06 -6.96 1.44
N LEU A 9 2.18 -6.75 0.73
CA LEU A 9 2.13 -6.32 -0.66
C LEU A 9 1.59 -7.41 -1.60
N LEU A 10 1.91 -8.68 -1.35
CA LEU A 10 1.35 -9.80 -2.11
C LEU A 10 -0.14 -10.01 -1.80
N GLN A 11 -0.54 -9.87 -0.54
CA GLN A 11 -1.95 -9.88 -0.15
C GLN A 11 -2.71 -8.73 -0.80
N ASN A 12 -2.13 -7.53 -0.86
CA ASN A 12 -2.76 -6.41 -1.55
C ASN A 12 -3.07 -6.72 -3.03
N ILE A 13 -2.15 -7.38 -3.74
CA ILE A 13 -2.41 -7.83 -5.11
C ILE A 13 -3.54 -8.88 -5.11
N SER A 14 -3.46 -9.89 -4.24
CA SER A 14 -4.45 -10.96 -4.16
C SER A 14 -5.85 -10.48 -3.82
N GLU A 15 -5.99 -9.44 -2.99
CA GLU A 15 -7.27 -8.95 -2.47
C GLU A 15 -7.87 -7.80 -3.29
N TYR A 16 -7.04 -6.95 -3.90
CA TYR A 16 -7.50 -5.70 -4.52
C TYR A 16 -7.17 -5.54 -6.01
N ALA A 17 -6.37 -6.43 -6.61
CA ALA A 17 -6.21 -6.37 -8.06
C ALA A 17 -7.53 -6.65 -8.77
N ILE A 18 -7.80 -5.91 -9.84
CA ILE A 18 -8.97 -6.15 -10.68
C ILE A 18 -8.95 -7.61 -11.15
N GLU A 19 -10.04 -8.31 -10.85
CA GLU A 19 -10.23 -9.68 -11.29
C GLU A 19 -10.68 -9.71 -12.75
N LYS A 20 -9.96 -10.49 -13.55
CA LYS A 20 -10.27 -10.72 -14.96
C LYS A 20 -10.21 -12.21 -15.24
N ASP A 21 -11.31 -12.75 -15.74
CA ASP A 21 -11.43 -14.17 -16.08
C ASP A 21 -11.07 -15.12 -14.90
N GLY A 22 -11.43 -14.73 -13.68
CA GLY A 22 -11.14 -15.47 -12.46
C GLY A 22 -9.69 -15.37 -11.97
N THR A 23 -8.88 -14.50 -12.58
CA THR A 23 -7.48 -14.29 -12.22
C THR A 23 -7.23 -12.84 -11.79
N ARG A 24 -6.38 -12.68 -10.78
CA ARG A 24 -5.90 -11.38 -10.31
C ARG A 24 -4.42 -11.27 -10.62
N GLU A 25 -4.08 -10.28 -11.44
CA GLU A 25 -2.72 -10.10 -11.94
C GLU A 25 -2.02 -8.91 -11.27
N GLY A 26 -0.73 -9.06 -11.04
CA GLY A 26 0.12 -8.00 -10.52
C GLY A 26 1.59 -8.28 -10.79
N ILE A 27 2.40 -7.24 -10.66
CA ILE A 27 3.86 -7.28 -10.74
C ILE A 27 4.39 -7.16 -9.33
N PHE A 28 5.40 -7.98 -9.02
CA PHE A 28 6.10 -7.93 -7.75
C PHE A 28 7.61 -7.95 -8.00
N LEU A 29 8.33 -7.04 -7.35
CA LEU A 29 9.77 -6.87 -7.52
C LEU A 29 10.44 -6.71 -6.16
N ILE A 30 11.55 -7.42 -5.97
CA ILE A 30 12.47 -7.18 -4.87
C ILE A 30 13.80 -6.78 -5.46
N ARG A 31 14.32 -5.63 -5.04
CA ARG A 31 15.67 -5.18 -5.36
C ARG A 31 16.45 -4.95 -4.07
N LYS A 32 17.74 -5.26 -4.09
CA LYS A 32 18.67 -4.86 -3.03
C LYS A 32 19.45 -3.64 -3.47
N ASP A 33 19.53 -2.63 -2.62
CA ASP A 33 20.29 -1.39 -2.84
C ASP A 33 21.15 -1.12 -1.60
N GLY A 34 22.44 -1.45 -1.69
CA GLY A 34 23.33 -1.47 -0.53
C GLY A 34 22.85 -2.46 0.55
N ASN A 35 22.53 -1.92 1.73
CA ASN A 35 22.01 -2.69 2.87
C ASN A 35 20.47 -2.68 2.96
N ASP A 36 19.80 -1.96 2.07
CA ASP A 36 18.35 -1.84 2.06
C ASP A 36 17.72 -2.78 1.03
N PHE A 37 16.51 -3.26 1.34
CA PHE A 37 15.63 -3.91 0.38
C PHE A 37 14.59 -2.92 -0.10
N ILE A 38 14.38 -2.85 -1.41
CA ILE A 38 13.30 -2.11 -2.02
C ILE A 38 12.31 -3.14 -2.56
N ILE A 39 11.12 -3.16 -1.97
CA ILE A 39 10.05 -4.07 -2.33
C ILE A 39 8.99 -3.25 -3.04
N SER A 40 8.66 -3.65 -4.26
CA SER A 40 7.68 -2.96 -5.08
C SER A 40 6.61 -3.92 -5.57
N ALA A 41 5.39 -3.41 -5.65
CA ALA A 41 4.24 -4.12 -6.18
C ALA A 41 3.46 -3.19 -7.11
N GLY A 42 2.72 -3.76 -8.06
CA GLY A 42 1.78 -3.00 -8.84
C GLY A 42 0.72 -3.87 -9.49
N ASN A 43 -0.50 -3.33 -9.60
CA ASN A 43 -1.65 -4.01 -10.17
C ASN A 43 -2.64 -2.99 -10.72
N PHE A 44 -3.55 -3.45 -11.58
CA PHE A 44 -4.68 -2.62 -11.99
C PHE A 44 -5.66 -2.43 -10.84
N VAL A 45 -6.19 -1.22 -10.71
CA VAL A 45 -7.16 -0.80 -9.71
C VAL A 45 -8.31 -0.04 -10.36
N GLU A 46 -9.47 -0.05 -9.71
CA GLU A 46 -10.61 0.77 -10.10
C GLU A 46 -10.38 2.26 -9.80
N GLU A 47 -10.97 3.13 -10.61
CA GLU A 47 -10.82 4.59 -10.50
C GLU A 47 -11.25 5.13 -9.12
N ASN A 48 -12.35 4.58 -8.58
CA ASN A 48 -12.90 4.92 -7.26
C ASN A 48 -11.91 4.71 -6.09
N HIS A 49 -10.86 3.89 -6.28
CA HIS A 49 -9.85 3.62 -5.25
C HIS A 49 -8.66 4.59 -5.29
N ILE A 50 -8.48 5.35 -6.37
CA ILE A 50 -7.29 6.19 -6.59
C ILE A 50 -7.18 7.28 -5.52
N ASP A 51 -8.22 8.09 -5.36
CA ASP A 51 -8.21 9.22 -4.41
C ASP A 51 -8.09 8.74 -2.96
N LEU A 52 -8.73 7.61 -2.63
CA LEU A 52 -8.61 6.98 -1.33
C LEU A 52 -7.17 6.53 -1.07
N LEU A 53 -6.57 5.72 -1.94
CA LEU A 53 -5.20 5.24 -1.77
C LEU A 53 -4.20 6.40 -1.70
N LYS A 54 -4.35 7.39 -2.58
CA LYS A 54 -3.51 8.58 -2.61
C LYS A 54 -3.57 9.35 -1.30
N SER A 55 -4.77 9.67 -0.81
CA SER A 55 -4.94 10.41 0.44
C SER A 55 -4.44 9.62 1.66
N GLN A 56 -4.65 8.30 1.70
CA GLN A 56 -4.15 7.46 2.77
C GLN A 56 -2.63 7.39 2.81
N ILE A 57 -1.97 7.15 1.68
CA ILE A 57 -0.50 7.07 1.63
C ILE A 57 0.12 8.44 1.96
N GLN A 58 -0.46 9.55 1.48
CA GLN A 58 -0.02 10.89 1.83
C GLN A 58 -0.12 11.17 3.33
N LEU A 59 -1.27 10.82 3.94
CA LEU A 59 -1.45 10.94 5.37
C LEU A 59 -0.43 10.10 6.13
N LEU A 60 -0.27 8.82 5.80
CA LEU A 60 0.68 7.93 6.47
C LEU A 60 2.14 8.40 6.36
N ASN A 61 2.54 8.93 5.20
CA ASN A 61 3.87 9.50 4.98
C ASN A 61 4.11 10.79 5.79
N SER A 62 3.06 11.48 6.22
CA SER A 62 3.16 12.71 7.04
C SER A 62 3.30 12.43 8.54
N LEU A 63 2.97 11.21 8.99
CA LEU A 63 2.94 10.84 10.40
C LEU A 63 4.30 10.38 10.92
N ASP A 64 4.59 10.67 12.19
CA ASP A 64 5.76 10.14 12.87
C ASP A 64 5.53 8.69 13.37
N LYS A 65 6.60 8.04 13.86
CA LYS A 65 6.52 6.65 14.35
C LYS A 65 5.56 6.46 15.54
N LYS A 66 5.38 7.47 16.40
CA LYS A 66 4.47 7.40 17.55
C LYS A 66 3.03 7.51 17.07
N GLU A 67 2.76 8.41 16.14
CA GLU A 67 1.45 8.61 15.51
C GLU A 67 1.02 7.39 14.71
N LEU A 68 1.91 6.83 13.88
CA LEU A 68 1.67 5.59 13.14
C LEU A 68 1.35 4.43 14.09
N LYS A 69 2.09 4.29 15.19
CA LYS A 69 1.82 3.27 16.22
C LYS A 69 0.47 3.47 16.89
N LYS A 70 0.12 4.72 17.25
CA LYS A 70 -1.19 5.04 17.82
C LYS A 70 -2.32 4.70 16.86
N ARG A 71 -2.15 5.05 15.58
CA ARG A 71 -3.12 4.78 14.52
C ARG A 71 -3.33 3.29 14.29
N TYR A 72 -2.25 2.51 14.25
CA TYR A 72 -2.32 1.05 14.18
C TYR A 72 -3.14 0.43 15.32
N PHE A 73 -2.93 0.87 16.56
CA PHE A 73 -3.71 0.36 17.69
C PHE A 73 -5.19 0.74 17.63
N LYS A 74 -5.51 1.93 17.09
CA LYS A 74 -6.91 2.31 16.85
C LYS A 74 -7.54 1.46 15.77
N ALA A 75 -6.82 1.20 14.67
CA ALA A 75 -7.28 0.33 13.59
C ALA A 75 -7.56 -1.10 14.10
N LEU A 76 -6.68 -1.67 14.93
CA LEU A 76 -6.89 -2.99 15.57
C LEU A 76 -8.14 -3.07 16.46
N ARG A 77 -8.60 -1.94 17.01
CA ARG A 77 -9.80 -1.88 17.87
C ARG A 77 -11.08 -1.57 17.09
N GLY A 78 -11.00 -1.42 15.76
CA GLY A 78 -12.11 -0.97 14.94
C GLY A 78 -12.53 0.48 15.21
N GLU A 79 -11.67 1.27 15.86
CA GLU A 79 -11.95 2.68 16.18
C GLU A 79 -11.67 3.60 14.97
N GLU A 80 -10.99 3.10 13.94
CA GLU A 80 -10.95 3.73 12.61
C GLU A 80 -12.15 3.24 11.80
N ASN A 81 -13.33 3.83 12.04
CA ASN A 81 -14.52 3.50 11.26
C ASN A 81 -14.40 4.05 9.83
N ASN A 82 -14.71 3.18 8.85
CA ASN A 82 -14.68 3.34 7.39
C ASN A 82 -15.57 4.45 6.79
N LYS A 83 -15.87 5.52 7.52
CA LYS A 83 -16.74 6.60 7.00
C LYS A 83 -16.00 7.85 6.54
N GLU A 84 -14.81 8.16 7.06
CA GLU A 84 -14.06 9.37 6.65
C GLU A 84 -12.53 9.18 6.76
N GLY A 85 -11.98 8.18 6.08
CA GLY A 85 -10.53 8.09 5.88
C GLY A 85 -9.75 7.22 6.87
N GLY A 86 -10.30 6.09 7.31
CA GLY A 86 -9.50 5.01 7.92
C GLY A 86 -8.47 4.48 6.92
N ALA A 87 -7.21 4.38 7.35
CA ALA A 87 -6.20 3.75 6.50
C ALA A 87 -6.41 2.25 6.53
N LEU A 88 -6.25 1.58 5.38
CA LEU A 88 -6.13 0.12 5.34
C LEU A 88 -5.06 -0.30 6.35
N ILE A 89 -5.38 -1.26 7.22
CA ILE A 89 -4.51 -1.63 8.34
C ILE A 89 -3.15 -2.12 7.83
N GLU A 90 -3.16 -2.75 6.66
CA GLU A 90 -2.02 -3.21 5.87
C GLU A 90 -1.11 -2.03 5.47
N LEU A 91 -1.69 -0.91 5.02
CA LEU A 91 -0.94 0.31 4.69
C LEU A 91 -0.31 0.95 5.94
N ILE A 92 -1.01 0.95 7.08
CA ILE A 92 -0.44 1.43 8.35
C ILE A 92 0.75 0.54 8.76
N GLU A 93 0.60 -0.78 8.63
CA GLU A 93 1.65 -1.74 8.96
C GLU A 93 2.90 -1.55 8.08
N ILE A 94 2.71 -1.32 6.77
CA ILE A 94 3.79 -0.97 5.84
C ILE A 94 4.47 0.35 6.27
N ALA A 95 3.68 1.41 6.52
CA ALA A 95 4.19 2.73 6.90
C ALA A 95 4.98 2.71 8.21
N ARG A 96 4.62 1.84 9.16
CA ARG A 96 5.34 1.68 10.43
C ARG A 96 6.71 1.02 10.28
N ARG A 97 6.89 0.20 9.24
CA ARG A 97 8.07 -0.67 9.05
C ARG A 97 9.02 -0.17 7.98
N THR A 98 8.60 0.78 7.14
CA THR A 98 9.46 1.39 6.13
C THR A 98 10.52 2.30 6.75
N LYS A 99 11.71 2.32 6.15
CA LYS A 99 12.81 3.25 6.48
C LYS A 99 12.64 4.62 5.84
N LYS A 100 11.88 4.71 4.75
CA LYS A 100 11.64 5.93 3.95
C LYS A 100 10.14 6.10 3.67
N PRO A 101 9.66 7.32 3.35
CA PRO A 101 8.28 7.50 2.91
C PRO A 101 7.93 6.54 1.76
N ILE A 102 6.73 5.95 1.84
CA ILE A 102 6.19 5.06 0.82
C ILE A 102 6.14 5.82 -0.51
N GLN A 103 6.74 5.25 -1.54
CA GLN A 103 6.66 5.78 -2.90
C GLN A 103 5.50 5.10 -3.62
N TYR A 104 4.73 5.84 -4.41
CA TYR A 104 3.61 5.28 -5.17
C TYR A 104 3.33 6.10 -6.43
N SER A 105 2.71 5.47 -7.43
CA SER A 105 2.22 6.13 -8.64
C SER A 105 0.90 5.52 -9.10
N PHE A 106 0.18 6.29 -9.93
CA PHE A 106 -0.96 5.81 -10.71
C PHE A 106 -0.70 6.20 -12.15
N GLU A 107 -0.75 5.22 -13.04
CA GLU A 107 -0.57 5.43 -14.48
C GLU A 107 -1.81 4.94 -15.22
N GLU A 108 -2.23 5.65 -16.27
CA GLU A 108 -3.36 5.26 -17.10
C GLU A 108 -2.86 4.84 -18.50
N PRO A 109 -2.35 3.61 -18.66
CA PRO A 109 -1.83 3.16 -19.95
C PRO A 109 -2.89 3.06 -21.06
N LYS A 110 -4.18 2.97 -20.68
CA LYS A 110 -5.33 2.97 -21.57
C LYS A 110 -6.52 3.68 -20.87
N PRO A 111 -7.45 4.26 -21.63
CA PRO A 111 -8.64 4.89 -21.05
C PRO A 111 -9.35 3.98 -20.05
N ASN A 112 -9.60 4.49 -18.84
CA ASN A 112 -10.25 3.80 -17.72
C ASN A 112 -9.50 2.56 -17.21
N MET A 113 -8.19 2.45 -17.46
CA MET A 113 -7.34 1.40 -16.90
C MET A 113 -6.22 2.03 -16.10
N PHE A 114 -6.30 1.93 -14.77
CA PHE A 114 -5.33 2.57 -13.87
C PHE A 114 -4.42 1.53 -13.24
N PHE A 115 -3.12 1.66 -13.47
CA PHE A 115 -2.08 0.82 -12.89
C PHE A 115 -1.51 1.52 -11.66
N PHE A 116 -1.74 0.95 -10.49
CA PHE A 116 -1.19 1.42 -9.23
C PHE A 116 0.18 0.77 -9.02
N THR A 117 1.16 1.56 -8.57
CA THR A 117 2.43 1.04 -8.08
C THR A 117 2.72 1.54 -6.66
N ILE A 118 3.35 0.69 -5.86
CA ILE A 118 3.84 1.00 -4.53
C ILE A 118 5.27 0.48 -4.38
N SER A 119 6.14 1.24 -3.73
CA SER A 119 7.52 0.89 -3.47
C SER A 119 7.95 1.31 -2.07
N VAL A 120 8.54 0.36 -1.35
CA VAL A 120 8.84 0.48 0.09
C VAL A 120 10.30 0.13 0.33
N THR A 121 11.01 0.97 1.08
CA THR A 121 12.42 0.74 1.46
C THR A 121 12.49 0.17 2.87
N VAL A 122 13.15 -0.97 3.03
CA VAL A 122 13.23 -1.75 4.29
C VAL A 122 14.66 -2.07 4.65
#